data_AF-A0A1F6HN54-F1
#
_entry.id   AF-A0A1F6HN54-F1
#
_cell.length_a   1.000
_cell.length_b   1.000
_cell.length_c   1.000
_cell.angle_alpha   90.00
_cell.angle_beta   90.00
_cell.angle_gamma   90.00
#
_symmetry.space_group_name_H-M   'P 1'
#
loop_
_entity.id
_entity.type
_entity.pdbx_description
1 polymer ?
#
loop_
_entity_poly.entity_id
_entity_poly.type
_entity_poly.pdbx_seq_one_letter_code
_entity_poly.pdbx_strand_id
1 'polypeptide(L)'
;MQNFYLSGGTALSLLLGHRESEDLDFFTKNSFQPTLLQQKLLQRGTLENVQIEEGTLNLFLNKVKLQFQYYPYNLLEEFIPWDGINISSLVDIACTKLITISMRGSKKDFIDLYVILQQMTLEQLFSKLDEKYAKVQYNYPHILKSLVYFNDADNQPMPRMHKDFSWEDIKGSIVKQVKKFTF
;
A
#
# COMPACT_ATOMS: atom_id res chain seq x y z
N MET A 1 19.47 7.77 -0.22
CA MET A 1 18.21 7.13 -0.59
C MET A 1 17.60 7.73 -1.86
N GLN A 2 18.36 8.37 -2.75
CA GLN A 2 17.85 9.18 -3.90
C GLN A 2 17.00 8.41 -4.94
N ASN A 3 16.87 7.09 -4.83
CA ASN A 3 16.16 6.25 -5.81
C ASN A 3 14.91 5.55 -5.24
N PHE A 4 14.57 5.78 -3.98
CA PHE A 4 13.42 5.15 -3.32
C PHE A 4 12.35 6.19 -3.01
N TYR A 5 11.10 5.75 -3.06
CA TYR A 5 9.94 6.51 -2.62
C TYR A 5 9.13 5.71 -1.61
N LEU A 6 8.53 6.38 -0.63
CA LEU A 6 7.63 5.78 0.34
C LEU A 6 6.26 5.56 -0.31
N SER A 7 5.68 4.38 -0.09
CA SER A 7 4.33 4.04 -0.54
C SER A 7 3.61 3.22 0.54
N GLY A 8 2.48 2.61 0.19
CA GLY A 8 1.76 1.70 1.07
C GLY A 8 0.99 2.41 2.19
N GLY A 9 0.76 1.69 3.30
CA GLY A 9 -0.12 2.14 4.37
C GLY A 9 0.37 3.39 5.10
N THR A 10 1.68 3.55 5.25
CA THR A 10 2.26 4.71 5.94
C THR A 10 2.28 5.95 5.05
N ALA A 11 2.59 5.80 3.76
CA ALA A 11 2.38 6.89 2.81
C ALA A 11 0.92 7.37 2.82
N LEU A 12 -0.04 6.46 2.77
CA LEU A 12 -1.46 6.83 2.79
C LEU A 12 -1.85 7.53 4.10
N SER A 13 -1.36 7.03 5.24
CA SER A 13 -1.57 7.65 6.55
C SER A 13 -1.03 9.08 6.60
N LEU A 14 0.16 9.34 6.04
CA LEU A 14 0.71 10.70 5.93
C LEU A 14 -0.14 11.61 5.04
N LEU A 15 -0.68 11.08 3.94
CA LEU A 15 -1.51 11.87 3.01
C LEU A 15 -2.92 12.17 3.54
N LEU A 16 -3.57 11.20 4.18
CA LEU A 16 -5.00 11.28 4.54
C LEU A 16 -5.29 11.35 6.05
N GLY A 17 -4.28 11.11 6.89
CA GLY A 17 -4.36 11.24 8.34
C GLY A 17 -5.46 10.40 8.99
N HIS A 18 -5.78 9.21 8.46
CA HIS A 18 -6.95 8.43 8.91
C HIS A 18 -6.64 7.43 10.04
N ARG A 19 -5.40 6.94 10.15
CA ARG A 19 -4.96 5.99 11.18
C ARG A 19 -3.45 6.07 11.40
N GLU A 20 -2.96 5.55 12.51
CA GLU A 20 -1.52 5.33 12.74
C GLU A 20 -0.98 4.23 11.82
N SER A 21 0.29 4.36 11.43
CA SER A 21 1.03 3.38 10.64
C SER A 21 2.52 3.48 10.96
N GLU A 22 3.16 2.35 11.26
CA GLU A 22 4.51 2.32 11.82
C GLU A 22 5.56 1.69 10.87
N ASP A 23 5.10 1.02 9.81
CA ASP A 23 5.95 0.32 8.85
C ASP A 23 6.34 1.24 7.69
N LEU A 24 7.62 1.33 7.32
CA LEU A 24 8.03 2.13 6.16
C LEU A 24 8.32 1.25 4.95
N ASP A 25 7.45 1.34 3.96
CA ASP A 25 7.55 0.59 2.71
C ASP A 25 8.10 1.48 1.59
N PHE A 26 9.36 1.23 1.23
CA PHE A 26 10.08 1.95 0.19
C PHE A 26 10.13 1.15 -1.11
N PHE A 27 9.82 1.81 -2.22
CA PHE A 27 9.78 1.20 -3.54
C PHE A 27 10.73 1.92 -4.49
N THR A 28 11.20 1.21 -5.51
CA THR A 28 12.04 1.79 -6.56
C THR A 28 11.77 1.12 -7.91
N LYS A 29 11.76 1.90 -8.99
CA LYS A 29 11.69 1.37 -10.36
C LYS A 29 13.04 0.83 -10.84
N ASN A 30 14.12 1.17 -10.16
CA ASN A 30 15.46 0.77 -10.54
C ASN A 30 15.84 -0.50 -9.79
N SER A 31 16.46 -1.46 -10.47
CA SER A 31 17.05 -2.60 -9.77
C SER A 31 18.07 -2.10 -8.76
N PHE A 32 18.17 -2.78 -7.62
CA PHE A 32 19.14 -2.47 -6.59
C PHE A 32 19.72 -3.75 -6.01
N GLN A 33 20.83 -3.62 -5.29
CA GLN A 33 21.51 -4.71 -4.59
C GLN A 33 21.12 -4.66 -3.11
N PRO A 34 20.24 -5.56 -2.62
CA PRO A 34 19.78 -5.56 -1.23
C PRO A 34 20.92 -5.63 -0.21
N THR A 35 21.95 -6.43 -0.50
CA THR A 35 23.15 -6.58 0.36
C THR A 35 23.93 -5.27 0.50
N LEU A 36 24.10 -4.50 -0.59
CA LEU A 36 24.74 -3.18 -0.53
C LEU A 36 23.89 -2.16 0.25
N LEU A 37 22.56 -2.23 0.11
CA LEU A 37 21.67 -1.37 0.87
C LEU A 37 21.72 -1.71 2.37
N GLN A 38 21.68 -2.99 2.72
CA GLN A 38 21.84 -3.47 4.09
C GLN A 38 23.15 -2.93 4.71
N GLN A 39 24.28 -3.04 4.01
CA GLN A 39 25.58 -2.51 4.50
C GLN A 39 25.52 -1.00 4.78
N LYS A 40 24.83 -0.22 3.94
CA LYS A 40 24.64 1.22 4.17
C LYS A 40 23.74 1.51 5.37
N LEU A 41 22.69 0.70 5.57
CA LEU A 41 21.79 0.85 6.72
C LEU A 41 22.45 0.45 8.03
N LEU A 42 23.37 -0.52 8.01
CA LEU A 42 24.15 -0.93 9.18
C LEU A 42 25.00 0.23 9.74
N GLN A 43 25.43 1.17 8.89
CA GLN A 43 26.15 2.38 9.33
C GLN A 43 25.24 3.39 10.06
N ARG A 44 23.92 3.18 10.07
CA ARG A 44 22.93 4.09 10.65
C ARG A 44 22.31 3.57 11.95
N GLY A 45 22.60 2.34 12.35
CA GLY A 45 22.06 1.75 13.58
C GLY A 45 22.09 0.24 13.57
N THR A 46 21.35 -0.35 14.52
CA THR A 46 21.25 -1.80 14.68
C THR A 46 20.22 -2.35 13.72
N LEU A 47 20.62 -3.41 12.99
CA LEU A 47 19.74 -4.16 12.10
C LEU A 47 19.25 -5.43 12.79
N GLU A 48 17.95 -5.69 12.75
CA GLU A 48 17.32 -6.89 13.30
C GLU A 48 16.42 -7.54 12.24
N ASN A 49 16.19 -8.86 12.33
CA ASN A 49 15.34 -9.64 11.43
C ASN A 49 15.58 -9.37 9.93
N VAL A 50 16.84 -9.33 9.53
CA VAL A 50 17.23 -9.05 8.14
C VAL A 50 16.86 -10.23 7.24
N GLN A 51 16.04 -9.96 6.22
CA GLN A 51 15.65 -10.88 5.17
C GLN A 51 16.00 -10.27 3.82
N ILE A 52 16.72 -11.03 3.00
CA ILE A 52 17.23 -10.60 1.71
C ILE A 52 16.74 -11.57 0.65
N GLU A 53 16.09 -11.03 -0.35
CA GLU A 53 15.66 -11.75 -1.55
C GLU A 53 16.02 -10.89 -2.78
N GLU A 54 15.91 -11.44 -3.97
CA GLU A 54 16.15 -10.67 -5.19
C GLU A 54 15.23 -9.44 -5.24
N GLY A 55 15.85 -8.25 -5.35
CA GLY A 55 15.12 -6.98 -5.38
C GLY A 55 14.34 -6.64 -4.09
N THR A 56 14.54 -7.35 -2.98
CA THR A 56 13.80 -7.11 -1.73
C THR A 56 14.74 -7.12 -0.52
N LEU A 57 14.55 -6.16 0.38
CA LEU A 57 15.20 -6.11 1.68
C LEU A 57 14.15 -5.78 2.75
N ASN A 58 13.90 -6.73 3.66
CA ASN A 58 13.08 -6.50 4.84
C ASN A 58 13.98 -6.55 6.07
N LEU A 59 13.86 -5.57 6.97
CA LEU A 59 14.62 -5.52 8.22
C LEU A 59 13.96 -4.58 9.22
N PHE A 60 14.47 -4.59 10.45
CA PHE A 60 14.24 -3.52 11.41
C PHE A 60 15.52 -2.71 11.55
N LEU A 61 15.41 -1.38 11.50
CA LEU A 61 16.49 -0.44 11.83
C LEU A 61 16.09 0.30 13.10
N ASN A 62 16.82 0.10 14.20
CA ASN A 62 16.50 0.70 15.50
C ASN A 62 15.02 0.48 15.90
N LYS A 63 14.52 -0.75 15.74
CA LYS A 63 13.13 -1.17 15.98
C LYS A 63 12.06 -0.61 15.03
N VAL A 64 12.44 0.21 14.04
CA VAL A 64 11.53 0.64 12.98
C VAL A 64 11.58 -0.38 11.84
N LYS A 65 10.43 -0.92 11.46
CA LYS A 65 10.34 -1.88 10.36
C LYS A 65 10.48 -1.16 9.03
N LEU A 66 11.44 -1.60 8.22
CA LEU A 66 11.70 -1.10 6.87
C LEU A 66 11.56 -2.23 5.86
N GLN A 67 10.85 -1.94 4.78
CA GLN A 67 10.78 -2.78 3.60
C GLN A 67 11.28 -1.98 2.40
N PHE A 68 12.18 -2.56 1.60
CA PHE A 68 12.62 -2.01 0.34
C PHE A 68 12.32 -3.00 -0.77
N GLN A 69 11.62 -2.56 -1.81
CA GLN A 69 11.19 -3.43 -2.89
C GLN A 69 11.46 -2.82 -4.28
N TYR A 70 12.03 -3.64 -5.15
CA TYR A 70 12.13 -3.36 -6.57
C TYR A 70 10.75 -3.55 -7.19
N TYR A 71 10.26 -2.49 -7.80
CA TYR A 71 8.91 -2.37 -8.29
C TYR A 71 8.92 -1.72 -9.68
N PRO A 72 9.09 -2.53 -10.75
CA PRO A 72 9.35 -2.04 -12.11
C PRO A 72 8.12 -1.50 -12.84
N TYR A 73 7.14 -0.96 -12.10
CA TYR A 73 5.94 -0.36 -12.67
C TYR A 73 6.09 1.15 -12.70
N ASN A 74 5.57 1.78 -13.74
CA ASN A 74 5.53 3.23 -13.82
C ASN A 74 4.62 3.79 -12.72
N LEU A 75 4.97 4.98 -12.25
CA LEU A 75 4.06 5.81 -11.47
C LEU A 75 3.13 6.51 -12.44
N LEU A 76 1.87 6.67 -12.02
CA LEU A 76 0.87 7.36 -12.83
C LEU A 76 0.91 8.87 -12.61
N GLU A 77 1.36 9.30 -11.45
CA GLU A 77 1.45 10.71 -11.08
C GLU A 77 2.82 11.05 -10.50
N GLU A 78 3.10 12.35 -10.37
CA GLU A 78 4.33 12.83 -9.77
C GLU A 78 4.43 12.50 -8.27
N PHE A 79 5.65 12.49 -7.76
CA PHE A 79 5.89 12.32 -6.34
C PHE A 79 5.37 13.50 -5.53
N ILE A 80 4.89 13.20 -4.33
CA ILE A 80 4.59 14.19 -3.31
C ILE A 80 5.82 14.32 -2.41
N PRO A 81 6.57 15.44 -2.44
CA PRO A 81 7.72 15.63 -1.58
C PRO A 81 7.28 15.82 -0.13
N TRP A 82 7.93 15.12 0.80
CA TRP A 82 7.63 15.20 2.22
C TRP A 82 8.90 14.96 3.04
N ASP A 83 9.31 15.95 3.84
CA ASP A 83 10.47 15.86 4.75
C ASP A 83 11.74 15.19 4.16
N GLY A 84 12.09 15.59 2.94
CA GLY A 84 13.29 15.07 2.23
C GLY A 84 13.13 13.66 1.64
N ILE A 85 11.95 13.06 1.71
CA ILE A 85 11.59 11.82 0.99
C ILE A 85 10.50 12.09 -0.04
N ASN A 86 10.42 11.23 -1.05
CA ASN A 86 9.34 11.23 -2.02
C ASN A 86 8.26 10.23 -1.58
N ILE A 87 7.00 10.64 -1.64
CA ILE A 87 5.84 9.79 -1.42
C ILE A 87 5.15 9.53 -2.76
N SER A 88 4.70 8.30 -3.00
CA SER A 88 3.86 7.98 -4.17
C SER A 88 2.50 8.67 -4.09
N SER A 89 1.91 8.95 -5.24
CA SER A 89 0.60 9.59 -5.30
C SER A 89 -0.51 8.74 -4.65
N LEU A 90 -1.63 9.39 -4.31
CA LEU A 90 -2.82 8.68 -3.83
C LEU A 90 -3.29 7.63 -4.84
N VAL A 91 -3.23 7.93 -6.14
CA VAL A 91 -3.63 7.02 -7.21
C VAL A 91 -2.72 5.78 -7.26
N ASP A 92 -1.40 5.98 -7.17
CA ASP A 92 -0.44 4.88 -7.18
C ASP A 92 -0.60 3.97 -5.95
N ILE A 93 -0.83 4.57 -4.77
CA ILE A 93 -1.14 3.83 -3.54
C ILE A 93 -2.45 3.06 -3.70
N ALA A 94 -3.48 3.68 -4.27
CA ALA A 94 -4.77 3.03 -4.47
C ALA A 94 -4.67 1.79 -5.37
N CYS A 95 -3.94 1.87 -6.48
CA CYS A 95 -3.73 0.73 -7.37
C CYS A 95 -3.03 -0.43 -6.66
N THR A 96 -1.97 -0.15 -5.89
CA THR A 96 -1.27 -1.19 -5.11
C THR A 96 -2.15 -1.77 -4.00
N LYS A 97 -3.00 -0.95 -3.38
CA LYS A 97 -3.97 -1.40 -2.36
C LYS A 97 -5.00 -2.38 -2.95
N LEU A 98 -5.52 -2.09 -4.13
CA LEU A 98 -6.49 -2.96 -4.82
C LEU A 98 -5.92 -4.36 -5.07
N ILE A 99 -4.68 -4.44 -5.56
CA ILE A 99 -3.98 -5.73 -5.76
C ILE A 99 -3.73 -6.41 -4.42
N THR A 100 -3.25 -5.67 -3.41
CA THR A 100 -2.95 -6.23 -2.08
C THR A 100 -4.16 -6.93 -1.48
N ILE A 101 -5.34 -6.30 -1.53
CA ILE A 101 -6.60 -6.90 -1.02
C ILE A 101 -6.96 -8.15 -1.80
N SER A 102 -6.73 -8.18 -3.12
CA SER A 102 -7.00 -9.36 -3.95
C SER A 102 -6.13 -10.58 -3.63
N MET A 103 -5.01 -10.37 -2.92
CA MET A 103 -4.10 -11.43 -2.49
C MET A 103 -4.25 -11.76 -1.00
N ARG A 104 -4.36 -10.74 -0.15
CA ARG A 104 -4.51 -10.84 1.30
C ARG A 104 -5.27 -9.61 1.83
N GLY A 105 -6.53 -9.79 2.22
CA GLY A 105 -7.34 -8.71 2.76
C GLY A 105 -7.12 -8.52 4.26
N SER A 106 -6.22 -7.62 4.68
CA SER A 106 -6.12 -7.23 6.09
C SER A 106 -7.13 -6.14 6.47
N LYS A 107 -7.47 -6.00 7.75
CA LYS A 107 -8.38 -4.95 8.23
C LYS A 107 -7.85 -3.55 7.89
N LYS A 108 -6.55 -3.32 8.00
CA LYS A 108 -5.90 -2.06 7.62
C LYS A 108 -6.06 -1.80 6.11
N ASP A 109 -5.99 -2.83 5.27
CA ASP A 109 -6.17 -2.66 3.82
C ASP A 109 -7.59 -2.23 3.45
N PHE A 110 -8.61 -2.81 4.09
CA PHE A 110 -10.00 -2.39 3.88
C PHE A 110 -10.27 -0.98 4.41
N ILE A 111 -9.71 -0.61 5.56
CA ILE A 111 -9.77 0.76 6.08
C ILE A 111 -9.14 1.75 5.09
N ASP A 112 -7.96 1.41 4.56
CA ASP A 112 -7.25 2.21 3.57
C ASP A 112 -8.07 2.36 2.28
N LEU A 113 -8.62 1.26 1.76
CA LEU A 113 -9.50 1.30 0.59
C LEU A 113 -10.74 2.17 0.84
N TYR A 114 -11.35 2.07 2.02
CA TYR A 114 -12.52 2.88 2.36
C TYR A 114 -12.23 4.38 2.27
N VAL A 115 -11.11 4.85 2.83
CA VAL A 115 -10.75 6.28 2.74
C VAL A 115 -10.33 6.69 1.33
N ILE A 116 -9.72 5.80 0.56
CA ILE A 116 -9.42 6.01 -0.87
C ILE A 116 -10.72 6.19 -1.65
N LEU A 117 -11.74 5.35 -1.42
CA LEU A 117 -13.03 5.41 -2.10
C LEU A 117 -13.91 6.60 -1.69
N GLN A 118 -13.47 7.41 -0.71
CA GLN A 118 -14.03 8.74 -0.46
C GLN A 118 -13.45 9.81 -1.39
N GLN A 119 -12.29 9.56 -2.00
CA GLN A 119 -11.58 10.50 -2.88
C GLN A 119 -11.77 10.19 -4.38
N MET A 120 -12.05 8.93 -4.72
CA MET A 120 -12.27 8.47 -6.10
C MET A 120 -13.28 7.33 -6.16
N THR A 121 -13.90 7.12 -7.32
CA THR A 121 -14.83 6.00 -7.51
C THR A 121 -14.09 4.69 -7.76
N LEU A 122 -14.79 3.56 -7.58
CA LEU A 122 -14.20 2.25 -7.84
C LEU A 122 -13.91 2.06 -9.35
N GLU A 123 -14.75 2.60 -10.23
CA GLU A 123 -14.56 2.61 -11.68
C GLU A 123 -13.29 3.36 -12.09
N GLN A 124 -13.07 4.55 -11.51
CA GLN A 124 -11.84 5.30 -11.72
C GLN A 124 -10.61 4.51 -11.26
N LEU A 125 -10.71 3.84 -10.12
CA LEU A 125 -9.61 3.04 -9.59
C LEU A 125 -9.27 1.83 -10.49
N PHE A 126 -10.26 1.11 -11.01
CA PHE A 126 -10.01 0.04 -11.97
C PHE A 126 -9.42 0.55 -13.29
N SER A 127 -9.89 1.69 -13.81
CA SER A 127 -9.28 2.32 -14.99
C SER A 127 -7.81 2.69 -14.74
N LYS A 128 -7.46 3.19 -13.56
CA LYS A 128 -6.07 3.47 -13.16
C LYS A 128 -5.26 2.20 -12.93
N LEU A 129 -5.88 1.11 -12.49
CA LEU A 129 -5.22 -0.19 -12.41
C LEU A 129 -4.75 -0.65 -13.79
N ASP A 130 -5.61 -0.58 -14.80
CA ASP A 130 -5.26 -0.94 -16.18
C ASP A 130 -4.15 -0.06 -16.74
N GLU A 131 -4.20 1.25 -16.48
CA GLU A 131 -3.15 2.18 -16.91
C GLU A 131 -1.80 1.82 -16.28
N LYS A 132 -1.77 1.57 -14.96
CA LYS A 132 -0.54 1.27 -14.22
C LYS A 132 0.06 -0.07 -14.62
N TYR A 133 -0.78 -1.06 -14.87
CA TYR A 133 -0.40 -2.44 -15.13
C TYR A 133 -0.82 -2.89 -16.53
N ALA A 134 -0.65 -2.05 -17.54
CA ALA A 134 -1.12 -2.27 -18.92
C ALA A 134 -0.64 -3.57 -19.59
N LYS A 135 0.37 -4.25 -19.03
CA LYS A 135 0.89 -5.54 -19.50
C LYS A 135 0.38 -6.74 -18.72
N VAL A 136 -0.51 -6.54 -17.75
CA VAL A 136 -1.05 -7.57 -16.87
C VAL A 136 -2.56 -7.58 -17.01
N GLN A 137 -3.12 -8.73 -17.36
CA GLN A 137 -4.56 -8.91 -17.40
C GLN A 137 -5.05 -9.37 -16.02
N TYR A 138 -5.50 -8.42 -15.20
CA TYR A 138 -6.07 -8.75 -13.89
C TYR A 138 -7.46 -9.36 -14.03
N ASN A 139 -7.77 -10.32 -13.17
CA ASN A 139 -9.10 -10.91 -13.07
C ASN A 139 -10.00 -10.01 -12.22
N TYR A 140 -10.77 -9.15 -12.89
CA TYR A 140 -11.66 -8.19 -12.23
C TYR A 140 -12.70 -8.86 -11.33
N PRO A 141 -13.41 -9.92 -11.76
CA PRO A 141 -14.31 -10.67 -10.87
C PRO A 141 -13.64 -11.15 -9.58
N HIS A 142 -12.40 -11.65 -9.66
CA HIS A 142 -11.64 -12.07 -8.48
C HIS A 142 -11.33 -10.90 -7.54
N ILE A 143 -10.87 -9.77 -8.09
CA ILE A 143 -10.61 -8.56 -7.30
C ILE A 143 -11.90 -8.09 -6.61
N LEU A 144 -12.99 -7.92 -7.35
CA LEU A 144 -14.29 -7.48 -6.81
C LEU A 144 -14.81 -8.42 -5.71
N LYS A 145 -14.67 -9.74 -5.90
CA LYS A 145 -15.02 -10.73 -4.86
C LYS A 145 -14.16 -10.57 -3.61
N SER A 146 -12.87 -10.30 -3.79
CA SER A 146 -11.93 -10.10 -2.67
C SER A 146 -12.23 -8.82 -1.89
N LEU A 147 -12.73 -7.77 -2.55
CA LEU A 147 -13.13 -6.52 -1.89
C LEU A 147 -14.29 -6.68 -0.90
N VAL A 148 -15.07 -7.75 -1.01
CA VAL A 148 -16.18 -8.06 -0.11
C VAL A 148 -15.93 -9.31 0.76
N TYR A 149 -14.69 -9.84 0.74
CA TYR A 149 -14.29 -10.98 1.56
C TYR A 149 -13.54 -10.49 2.80
N PHE A 150 -14.26 -10.35 3.92
CA PHE A 150 -13.72 -9.76 5.15
C PHE A 150 -13.23 -10.78 6.18
N ASN A 151 -13.35 -12.08 5.91
CA ASN A 151 -13.17 -13.14 6.91
C ASN A 151 -11.81 -13.08 7.63
N ASP A 152 -10.74 -12.86 6.87
CA ASP A 152 -9.38 -12.75 7.42
C ASP A 152 -9.17 -11.44 8.20
N ALA A 153 -9.90 -10.40 7.81
CA ALA A 153 -9.87 -9.08 8.44
C ALA A 153 -10.71 -9.04 9.72
N ASP A 154 -11.87 -9.72 9.78
CA ASP A 154 -12.84 -9.58 10.87
C ASP A 154 -12.20 -9.81 12.26
N ASN A 155 -11.34 -10.82 12.37
CA ASN A 155 -10.66 -11.20 13.61
C ASN A 155 -9.43 -10.32 13.96
N GLN A 156 -9.05 -9.38 13.10
CA GLN A 156 -7.91 -8.49 13.36
C GLN A 156 -8.34 -7.32 14.24
N PRO A 157 -7.45 -6.84 15.15
CA PRO A 157 -7.73 -5.65 15.94
C PRO A 157 -7.84 -4.42 15.02
N MET A 158 -8.68 -3.46 15.44
CA MET A 158 -8.67 -2.14 14.81
C MET A 158 -7.31 -1.47 15.04
N PRO A 159 -6.71 -0.84 14.02
CA PRO A 159 -5.57 0.04 14.25
C PRO A 159 -6.01 1.26 15.08
N ARG A 160 -5.05 1.98 15.63
CA ARG A 160 -5.34 3.29 16.23
C ARG A 160 -5.79 4.24 15.13
N MET A 161 -7.04 4.67 15.21
CA MET A 161 -7.67 5.54 14.23
C MET A 161 -7.54 7.00 14.68
N HIS A 162 -7.44 7.90 13.70
CA HIS A 162 -7.56 9.35 13.93
C HIS A 162 -8.94 9.88 13.51
N LYS A 163 -9.76 9.02 12.90
CA LYS A 163 -11.13 9.29 12.47
C LYS A 163 -12.06 8.22 13.04
N ASP A 164 -13.24 8.64 13.50
CA ASP A 164 -14.23 7.74 14.07
C ASP A 164 -14.99 6.99 12.97
N PHE A 165 -14.48 5.80 12.63
CA PHE A 165 -15.13 4.86 11.71
C PHE A 165 -15.35 3.53 12.41
N SER A 166 -16.57 2.99 12.34
CA SER A 166 -16.82 1.62 12.77
C SER A 166 -16.40 0.64 11.67
N TRP A 167 -16.00 -0.56 12.07
CA TRP A 167 -15.68 -1.62 11.12
C TRP A 167 -16.86 -2.02 10.23
N GLU A 168 -18.08 -1.97 10.78
CA GLU A 168 -19.30 -2.31 10.04
C GLU A 168 -19.65 -1.24 8.99
N ASP A 169 -19.45 0.05 9.29
CA ASP A 169 -19.66 1.14 8.31
C ASP A 169 -18.70 1.02 7.12
N ILE A 170 -17.44 0.65 7.40
CA ILE A 170 -16.42 0.43 6.39
C ILE A 170 -16.83 -0.71 5.46
N LYS A 171 -17.19 -1.88 6.02
CA LYS A 171 -17.66 -3.03 5.23
C LYS A 171 -18.90 -2.66 4.40
N GLY A 172 -19.89 -2.03 5.02
CA GLY A 172 -21.13 -1.62 4.35
C GLY A 172 -20.89 -0.67 3.18
N SER A 173 -19.98 0.29 3.35
CA SER A 173 -19.59 1.22 2.29
C SER A 173 -18.90 0.51 1.12
N ILE A 174 -17.93 -0.36 1.39
CA ILE A 174 -17.21 -1.09 0.33
C ILE A 174 -18.17 -2.00 -0.45
N VAL A 175 -19.04 -2.74 0.25
CA VAL A 175 -20.06 -3.58 -0.39
C VAL A 175 -20.98 -2.74 -1.28
N LYS A 176 -21.36 -1.54 -0.83
CA LYS A 176 -22.19 -0.62 -1.64
C LYS A 176 -21.46 -0.13 -2.89
N GLN A 177 -20.17 0.17 -2.81
CA GLN A 177 -19.37 0.56 -3.97
C GLN A 177 -19.23 -0.60 -4.97
N VAL A 178 -18.91 -1.81 -4.49
CA VAL A 178 -18.80 -3.01 -5.34
C VAL A 178 -20.13 -3.36 -6.03
N LYS A 179 -21.27 -3.20 -5.36
CA LYS A 179 -22.61 -3.41 -5.96
C LYS A 179 -22.98 -2.40 -7.05
N LYS A 180 -22.43 -1.20 -6.99
CA LYS A 180 -22.65 -0.15 -8.00
C LYS A 180 -21.74 -0.30 -9.21
N PHE A 181 -20.64 -1.01 -9.05
CA PHE A 181 -19.66 -1.20 -10.11
C PHE A 181 -20.27 -1.94 -11.29
N THR A 182 -20.13 -1.37 -12.47
CA THR A 182 -20.58 -1.94 -13.74
C THR A 182 -19.39 -2.06 -14.69
N PHE A 183 -19.33 -3.18 -15.42
CA PHE A 183 -18.38 -3.38 -16.51
C PHE A 183 -18.74 -2.54 -17.74
#